data_AF-A0A2V5US66-F1
#
_entry.id   AF-A0A2V5US66-F1
#
_cell.length_a   1.000
_cell.length_b   1.000
_cell.length_c   1.000
_cell.angle_alpha   90.00
_cell.angle_beta   90.00
_cell.angle_gamma   90.00
#
_symmetry.space_group_name_H-M   'P 1'
#
loop_
_entity.id
_entity.type
_entity.pdbx_description
1 polymer ?
#
loop_
_entity_poly.entity_id
_entity_poly.type
_entity_poly.pdbx_seq_one_letter_code
_entity_poly.pdbx_strand_id
1 'polypeptide(L)'
;MRTKTAMLESRFLSGDAKLAREFREQFRSKCVEGHEREYVEMRMQDQVARHKKFGDSVYLQEPHVKSGCGGLRDYQNLLWMTYFKEGSLSTNQLVGKDWLSESDQRQIERAYDFLLRLRTDLHYATGRATDILHINLQEQIAKRLNYSPRNGQLRSETLMRDYYEHTRNIFRVTERITEQFVSGHVTSRTRSLFSFLPLIRLDKAPIGDSFFVRHNQLHPARRDLFHKDPEQMMRAFQLIQERALDPSPELADLLSRSLGQVTRTYQYARGPRDIFKAIMSRKGEVGRILRMMHRVDFLGRYIPEFGQLTCLVQHEFLHRYTADEHTLVCIDKLDVLERTDDPKLVAYREIFERLDDPFVLYLALLLHDSGKAVGARPHSEASALFAQRVATRLQLSSEQRKSLILLVDHHLTLSRIAQQRNLDDPTTIAELAGIVKNQKNLNALMLLTLADGQGTSAEAWSDWKESLVWELFHETSRYLADQKSYYEQTRIERESLQISVAEKLSPDYAEEIDAHFEFMPDNYFRGSDLPEIVGHLKLFRAFLENVSSQGEHP
;
A
#
# COMPACT_ATOMS: atom_id res chain seq x y z
N MET A 1 -20.52 28.88 1.03
CA MET A 1 -19.65 28.12 1.95
C MET A 1 -18.54 28.97 2.58
N ARG A 2 -17.53 29.43 1.81
CA ARG A 2 -16.36 30.16 2.36
C ARG A 2 -16.73 31.36 3.23
N THR A 3 -17.70 32.18 2.80
CA THR A 3 -18.20 33.34 3.55
C THR A 3 -18.83 32.95 4.88
N LYS A 4 -19.63 31.87 4.91
CA LYS A 4 -20.29 31.36 6.12
C LYS A 4 -19.26 30.88 7.15
N THR A 5 -18.24 30.15 6.70
CA THR A 5 -17.15 29.69 7.56
C THR A 5 -16.32 30.87 8.11
N ALA A 6 -16.01 31.88 7.27
CA ALA A 6 -15.29 33.06 7.72
C ALA A 6 -16.05 33.88 8.79
N MET A 7 -17.37 34.03 8.63
CA MET A 7 -18.23 34.69 9.62
C MET A 7 -18.31 33.90 10.94
N LEU A 8 -18.41 32.57 10.83
CA LEU A 8 -18.42 31.66 11.97
C LEU A 8 -17.12 31.73 12.80
N GLU A 9 -15.96 31.85 12.16
CA GLU A 9 -14.66 31.93 12.83
C GLU A 9 -14.30 33.33 13.36
N SER A 10 -15.23 34.29 13.30
CA SER A 10 -14.99 35.68 13.70
C SER A 10 -14.52 35.83 15.16
N ARG A 11 -13.44 36.58 15.34
CA ARG A 11 -12.86 36.91 16.65
C ARG A 11 -12.97 38.40 16.89
N PHE A 12 -13.43 38.78 18.09
CA PHE A 12 -13.39 40.16 18.53
C PHE A 12 -11.94 40.51 18.91
N LEU A 13 -11.33 41.44 18.19
CA LEU A 13 -9.96 41.90 18.46
C LEU A 13 -9.95 43.25 19.16
N SER A 14 -10.75 44.21 18.68
CA SER A 14 -10.93 45.54 19.26
C SER A 14 -12.19 46.21 18.67
N GLY A 15 -12.64 47.33 19.25
CA GLY A 15 -13.79 48.12 18.80
C GLY A 15 -15.05 47.96 19.67
N ASP A 16 -16.23 48.13 19.07
CA ASP A 16 -17.51 48.05 19.79
C ASP A 16 -17.90 46.59 20.09
N ALA A 17 -17.82 46.23 21.37
CA ALA A 17 -18.19 44.90 21.86
C ALA A 17 -19.69 44.60 21.72
N LYS A 18 -20.57 45.62 21.72
CA LYS A 18 -22.01 45.44 21.53
C LYS A 18 -22.29 45.03 20.09
N LEU A 19 -21.73 45.75 19.11
CA LEU A 19 -21.86 45.41 17.69
C LEU A 19 -21.32 43.99 17.39
N ALA A 20 -20.20 43.62 18.01
CA ALA A 20 -19.64 42.27 17.87
C ALA A 20 -20.56 41.17 18.44
N ARG A 21 -21.25 41.42 19.56
CA ARG A 21 -22.25 40.50 20.11
C ARG A 21 -23.49 40.41 19.20
N GLU A 22 -24.02 41.56 18.78
CA GLU A 22 -25.18 41.63 17.88
C GLU A 22 -24.91 40.87 16.57
N PHE A 23 -23.71 41.03 15.99
CA PHE A 23 -23.29 40.27 14.81
C PHE A 23 -23.32 38.76 15.06
N ARG A 24 -22.77 38.29 16.19
CA ARG A 24 -22.73 36.85 16.52
C ARG A 24 -24.12 36.27 16.75
N GLU A 25 -24.98 37.01 17.43
CA GLU A 25 -26.38 36.62 17.67
C GLU A 25 -27.16 36.53 16.35
N GLN A 26 -27.06 37.55 15.50
CA GLN A 26 -27.73 37.54 14.19
C GLN A 26 -27.18 36.45 13.26
N PHE A 27 -25.87 36.21 13.27
CA PHE A 27 -25.28 35.13 12.48
C PHE A 27 -25.80 33.77 12.95
N ARG A 28 -25.88 33.54 14.27
CA ARG A 28 -26.41 32.31 14.82
C ARG A 28 -27.88 32.10 14.42
N SER A 29 -28.74 33.08 14.65
CA SER A 29 -30.18 32.95 14.39
C SER A 29 -30.52 32.85 12.91
N LYS A 30 -29.77 33.53 12.01
CA LYS A 30 -30.08 33.58 10.58
C LYS A 30 -29.33 32.54 9.75
N CYS A 31 -28.21 32.02 10.22
CA CYS A 31 -27.32 31.18 9.41
C CYS A 31 -26.99 29.83 10.04
N VAL A 32 -27.16 29.66 11.35
CA VAL A 32 -26.81 28.41 12.05
C VAL A 32 -28.07 27.62 12.37
N GLU A 33 -28.98 28.24 13.13
CA GLU A 33 -30.21 27.61 13.61
C GLU A 33 -31.11 27.19 12.43
N GLY A 34 -31.47 25.91 12.39
CA GLY A 34 -32.30 25.32 11.31
C GLY A 34 -31.53 24.91 10.04
N HIS A 35 -30.23 25.19 9.96
CA HIS A 35 -29.37 24.85 8.81
C HIS A 35 -28.28 23.82 9.16
N GLU A 36 -28.40 23.11 10.28
CA GLU A 36 -27.36 22.23 10.81
C GLU A 36 -27.10 21.05 9.88
N ARG A 37 -28.17 20.37 9.45
CA ARG A 37 -28.07 19.20 8.56
C ARG A 37 -27.46 19.56 7.21
N GLU A 38 -28.01 20.60 6.57
CA GLU A 38 -27.53 21.11 5.28
C GLU A 38 -26.04 21.48 5.35
N TYR A 39 -25.62 22.14 6.44
CA TYR A 39 -24.22 22.53 6.61
C TYR A 39 -23.29 21.33 6.83
N VAL A 40 -23.70 20.33 7.63
CA VAL A 40 -22.91 19.11 7.86
C VAL A 40 -22.76 18.33 6.55
N GLU A 41 -23.84 18.10 5.81
CA GLU A 41 -23.80 17.41 4.51
C GLU A 41 -22.88 18.16 3.52
N MET A 42 -22.97 19.49 3.46
CA MET A 42 -22.08 20.32 2.66
C MET A 42 -20.60 20.18 3.08
N ARG A 43 -20.29 20.14 4.39
CA ARG A 43 -18.91 19.95 4.88
C ARG A 43 -18.34 18.58 4.51
N MET A 44 -19.17 17.53 4.57
CA MET A 44 -18.77 16.18 4.21
C MET A 44 -18.45 16.08 2.72
N GLN A 45 -19.30 16.65 1.86
CA GLN A 45 -19.05 16.69 0.42
C GLN A 45 -17.75 17.45 0.08
N ASP A 46 -17.51 18.59 0.73
CA ASP A 46 -16.26 19.35 0.59
C ASP A 46 -15.04 18.55 1.07
N GLN A 47 -15.16 17.77 2.14
CA GLN A 47 -14.10 16.88 2.62
C GLN A 47 -13.74 15.82 1.58
N VAL A 48 -14.74 15.06 1.09
CA VAL A 48 -14.53 14.01 0.08
C VAL A 48 -13.93 14.59 -1.20
N ALA A 49 -14.49 15.70 -1.72
CA ALA A 49 -13.97 16.34 -2.93
C ALA A 49 -12.53 16.81 -2.77
N ARG A 50 -12.19 17.33 -1.58
CA ARG A 50 -10.86 17.82 -1.27
C ARG A 50 -9.85 16.69 -1.09
N HIS A 51 -10.20 15.62 -0.37
CA HIS A 51 -9.35 14.44 -0.24
C HIS A 51 -9.00 13.87 -1.62
N LYS A 52 -10.01 13.65 -2.48
CA LYS A 52 -9.81 13.21 -3.87
C LYS A 52 -8.89 14.14 -4.66
N LYS A 53 -9.08 15.46 -4.54
CA LYS A 53 -8.24 16.45 -5.24
C LYS A 53 -6.78 16.42 -4.79
N PHE A 54 -6.51 16.11 -3.53
CA PHE A 54 -5.17 16.15 -2.94
C PHE A 54 -4.59 14.77 -2.65
N GLY A 55 -5.01 13.75 -3.40
CA GLY A 55 -4.36 12.44 -3.48
C GLY A 55 -4.92 11.34 -2.56
N ASP A 56 -6.02 11.60 -1.86
CA ASP A 56 -6.87 10.64 -1.12
C ASP A 56 -6.14 9.72 -0.13
N SER A 57 -4.99 10.16 0.39
CA SER A 57 -4.19 9.40 1.35
C SER A 57 -3.46 10.34 2.30
N VAL A 58 -3.30 9.91 3.55
CA VAL A 58 -2.47 10.59 4.55
C VAL A 58 -0.98 10.35 4.32
N TYR A 59 -0.62 9.33 3.54
CA TYR A 59 0.75 8.79 3.40
C TYR A 59 1.49 9.28 2.16
N LEU A 60 1.07 10.39 1.56
CA LEU A 60 1.70 10.95 0.36
C LEU A 60 3.07 11.54 0.67
N GLN A 61 4.08 11.23 -0.16
CA GLN A 61 5.43 11.81 -0.03
C GLN A 61 5.45 13.34 -0.13
N GLU A 62 4.64 13.94 -0.98
CA GLU A 62 4.51 15.40 -1.11
C GLU A 62 3.11 15.88 -0.69
N PRO A 63 2.83 15.91 0.63
CA PRO A 63 1.48 16.09 1.11
C PRO A 63 1.08 17.58 1.15
N HIS A 64 -0.23 17.82 1.03
CA HIS A 64 -0.81 19.15 1.23
C HIS A 64 -1.20 19.34 2.70
N VAL A 65 -0.34 20.01 3.49
CA VAL A 65 -0.45 20.19 4.96
C VAL A 65 -1.82 20.74 5.41
N LYS A 66 -2.42 21.63 4.60
CA LYS A 66 -3.72 22.25 4.91
C LYS A 66 -4.92 21.44 4.44
N SER A 67 -4.92 20.98 3.20
CA SER A 67 -6.10 20.48 2.51
C SER A 67 -6.06 18.97 2.25
N GLY A 68 -4.93 18.31 2.44
CA GLY A 68 -4.82 16.85 2.32
C GLY A 68 -5.60 16.12 3.41
N CYS A 69 -5.65 14.79 3.30
CA CYS A 69 -6.23 13.92 4.31
C CYS A 69 -5.50 14.11 5.65
N GLY A 70 -6.25 14.26 6.74
CA GLY A 70 -5.70 14.53 8.07
C GLY A 70 -5.08 15.92 8.23
N GLY A 71 -5.22 16.82 7.23
CA GLY A 71 -4.65 18.16 7.26
C GLY A 71 -5.41 19.13 8.16
N LEU A 72 -4.93 20.38 8.22
CA LEU A 72 -5.54 21.44 9.04
C LEU A 72 -7.05 21.61 8.79
N ARG A 73 -7.49 21.43 7.54
CA ARG A 73 -8.89 21.59 7.16
C ARG A 73 -9.79 20.48 7.71
N ASP A 74 -9.29 19.27 7.90
CA ASP A 74 -10.04 18.17 8.51
C ASP A 74 -10.31 18.47 9.99
N TYR A 75 -9.27 18.93 10.69
CA TYR A 75 -9.40 19.39 12.08
C TYR A 75 -10.34 20.59 12.22
N GLN A 76 -10.31 21.52 11.27
CA GLN A 76 -11.23 22.67 11.26
C GLN A 76 -12.66 22.24 10.93
N ASN A 77 -12.85 21.29 10.01
CA ASN A 77 -14.15 20.72 9.64
C ASN A 77 -14.90 20.18 10.84
N LEU A 78 -14.32 19.18 11.49
CA LEU A 78 -14.05 19.27 12.91
C LEU A 78 -14.93 20.17 13.80
N LEU A 79 -14.29 21.28 14.16
CA LEU A 79 -14.82 22.38 14.97
C LEU A 79 -16.02 23.06 14.32
N TRP A 80 -16.05 23.22 13.00
CA TRP A 80 -17.15 23.89 12.31
C TRP A 80 -18.44 23.09 12.38
N MET A 81 -18.39 21.77 12.18
CA MET A 81 -19.55 20.89 12.35
C MET A 81 -20.02 20.89 13.81
N THR A 82 -19.08 20.96 14.75
CA THR A 82 -19.37 21.05 16.19
C THR A 82 -20.06 22.36 16.56
N TYR A 83 -19.56 23.49 16.04
CA TYR A 83 -20.09 24.82 16.33
C TYR A 83 -21.55 24.96 15.89
N PHE A 84 -21.91 24.40 14.74
CA PHE A 84 -23.28 24.44 14.25
C PHE A 84 -24.30 23.80 15.18
N LYS A 85 -23.82 23.11 16.22
CA LYS A 85 -24.63 22.25 17.07
C LYS A 85 -24.52 22.56 18.55
N GLU A 86 -23.31 22.84 19.00
CA GLU A 86 -22.99 23.16 20.40
C GLU A 86 -22.63 24.64 20.60
N GLY A 87 -22.56 25.44 19.51
CA GLY A 87 -22.23 26.86 19.56
C GLY A 87 -20.78 27.17 19.97
N SER A 88 -19.89 26.17 19.93
CA SER A 88 -18.50 26.31 20.37
C SER A 88 -17.51 25.79 19.33
N LEU A 89 -16.44 26.55 19.11
CA LEU A 89 -15.28 26.20 18.27
C LEU A 89 -14.17 25.60 19.13
N SER A 90 -14.51 24.64 19.99
CA SER A 90 -13.56 24.00 20.88
C SER A 90 -13.78 22.50 20.94
N THR A 91 -12.66 21.78 20.89
CA THR A 91 -12.55 20.36 21.18
C THR A 91 -13.02 20.00 22.59
N ASN A 92 -12.91 20.90 23.58
CA ASN A 92 -13.35 20.64 24.96
C ASN A 92 -14.83 20.24 25.04
N GLN A 93 -15.67 20.81 24.17
CA GLN A 93 -17.11 20.52 24.15
C GLN A 93 -17.44 19.15 23.51
N LEU A 94 -16.46 18.52 22.86
CA LEU A 94 -16.59 17.21 22.24
C LEU A 94 -16.18 16.07 23.19
N VAL A 95 -15.49 16.42 24.28
CA VAL A 95 -14.96 15.46 25.26
C VAL A 95 -16.09 14.98 26.17
N GLY A 96 -16.12 13.67 26.45
CA GLY A 96 -17.08 13.08 27.39
C GLY A 96 -18.52 12.91 26.87
N LYS A 97 -18.81 13.36 25.64
CA LYS A 97 -20.10 13.19 24.95
C LYS A 97 -20.12 12.02 23.94
N ASP A 98 -19.32 10.96 24.16
CA ASP A 98 -19.14 9.81 23.25
C ASP A 98 -18.43 10.11 21.88
N TRP A 99 -18.04 11.36 21.60
CA TRP A 99 -17.42 11.76 20.32
C TRP A 99 -15.89 11.76 20.32
N LEU A 100 -15.30 12.28 21.40
CA LEU A 100 -13.86 12.39 21.59
C LEU A 100 -13.50 11.91 22.99
N SER A 101 -12.54 10.99 23.06
CA SER A 101 -11.89 10.69 24.33
C SER A 101 -10.89 11.80 24.68
N GLU A 102 -10.56 11.95 25.96
CA GLU A 102 -9.49 12.88 26.40
C GLU A 102 -8.13 12.55 25.76
N SER A 103 -7.90 11.27 25.44
CA SER A 103 -6.70 10.85 24.71
C SER A 103 -6.74 11.34 23.27
N ASP A 104 -7.85 11.11 22.56
CA ASP A 104 -8.01 11.54 21.17
C ASP A 104 -7.89 13.06 21.06
N GLN A 105 -8.53 13.82 21.96
CA GLN A 105 -8.42 15.27 22.01
C GLN A 105 -6.95 15.72 22.08
N ARG A 106 -6.21 15.21 23.06
CA ARG A 106 -4.80 15.55 23.25
C ARG A 106 -3.95 15.18 22.05
N GLN A 107 -4.30 14.11 21.32
CA GLN A 107 -3.58 13.70 20.11
C GLN A 107 -3.87 14.66 18.94
N ILE A 108 -5.14 14.99 18.67
CA ILE A 108 -5.50 15.88 17.55
C ILE A 108 -5.08 17.33 17.79
N GLU A 109 -5.07 17.82 19.04
CA GLU A 109 -4.58 19.17 19.37
C GLU A 109 -3.07 19.28 19.16
N ARG A 110 -2.30 18.27 19.59
CA ARG A 110 -0.86 18.19 19.30
C ARG A 110 -0.59 18.11 17.81
N ALA A 111 -1.37 17.32 17.09
CA ALA A 111 -1.27 17.23 15.63
C ALA A 111 -1.57 18.57 14.94
N TYR A 112 -2.61 19.28 15.38
CA TYR A 112 -2.95 20.58 14.82
C TYR A 112 -1.85 21.63 15.08
N ASP A 113 -1.30 21.69 16.29
CA ASP A 113 -0.16 22.56 16.62
C ASP A 113 1.07 22.23 15.76
N PHE A 114 1.40 20.95 15.62
CA PHE A 114 2.48 20.50 14.75
C PHE A 114 2.29 20.95 13.29
N LEU A 115 1.10 20.73 12.71
CA LEU A 115 0.81 21.11 11.33
C LEU A 115 0.87 22.64 11.13
N LEU A 116 0.47 23.42 12.13
CA LEU A 116 0.61 24.88 12.09
C LEU A 116 2.07 25.33 12.09
N ARG A 117 2.91 24.73 12.94
CA ARG A 117 4.36 25.01 12.97
C ARG A 117 5.01 24.64 11.64
N LEU A 118 4.74 23.43 11.15
CA LEU A 118 5.26 22.93 9.88
C LEU A 118 4.89 23.85 8.71
N ARG A 119 3.62 24.24 8.62
CA ARG A 119 3.13 25.16 7.58
C ARG A 119 3.77 26.55 7.70
N THR A 120 3.98 27.02 8.92
CA THR A 120 4.62 28.31 9.18
C THR A 120 6.08 28.30 8.72
N ASP A 121 6.83 27.24 9.03
CA ASP A 121 8.20 27.10 8.54
C ASP A 121 8.30 26.92 7.03
N LEU A 122 7.32 26.24 6.40
CA LEU A 122 7.19 26.20 4.94
C LEU A 122 7.08 27.60 4.32
N HIS A 123 6.26 28.46 4.90
CA HIS A 123 6.13 29.84 4.44
C HIS A 123 7.42 30.64 4.63
N TYR A 124 8.08 30.51 5.79
CA TYR A 124 9.35 31.20 6.05
C TYR A 124 10.48 30.72 5.13
N ALA A 125 10.57 29.41 4.87
CA ALA A 125 11.59 28.84 4.00
C ALA A 125 11.42 29.24 2.54
N THR A 126 10.18 29.40 2.08
CA THR A 126 9.88 29.71 0.66
C THR A 126 9.61 31.19 0.37
N GLY A 127 9.44 32.02 1.40
CA GLY A 127 9.08 33.43 1.26
C GLY A 127 7.70 33.69 0.67
N ARG A 128 6.85 32.65 0.54
CA ARG A 128 5.50 32.74 -0.04
C ARG A 128 4.53 31.81 0.66
N ALA A 129 3.24 32.05 0.46
CA ALA A 129 2.21 31.11 0.90
C ALA A 129 2.27 29.83 0.06
N THR A 130 2.58 28.70 0.69
CA THR A 130 2.56 27.37 0.10
C THR A 130 2.08 26.37 1.15
N ASP A 131 1.23 25.44 0.73
CA ASP A 131 0.66 24.43 1.61
C ASP A 131 1.14 23.00 1.25
N ILE A 132 2.05 22.86 0.26
CA ILE A 132 2.60 21.57 -0.20
C ILE A 132 4.03 21.43 0.35
N LEU A 133 4.29 20.29 1.02
CA LEU A 133 5.62 19.93 1.51
C LEU A 133 6.37 19.11 0.45
N HIS A 134 7.03 19.81 -0.47
CA HIS A 134 7.82 19.17 -1.53
C HIS A 134 9.05 18.43 -0.98
N ILE A 135 9.47 17.35 -1.67
CA ILE A 135 10.61 16.50 -1.25
C ILE A 135 11.87 17.34 -1.03
N ASN A 136 12.17 18.27 -1.94
CA ASN A 136 13.35 19.13 -1.86
C ASN A 136 13.35 20.09 -0.65
N LEU A 137 12.17 20.38 -0.07
CA LEU A 137 12.03 21.23 1.11
C LEU A 137 12.09 20.44 2.42
N GLN A 138 11.78 19.14 2.41
CA GLN A 138 11.64 18.33 3.64
C GLN A 138 12.89 18.37 4.52
N GLU A 139 14.08 18.20 3.95
CA GLU A 139 15.33 18.21 4.72
C GLU A 139 15.64 19.61 5.29
N GLN A 140 15.34 20.68 4.55
CA GLN A 140 15.50 22.05 5.03
C GLN A 140 14.55 22.35 6.19
N ILE A 141 13.27 21.97 6.05
CA ILE A 141 12.26 22.17 7.08
C ILE A 141 12.56 21.33 8.32
N ALA A 142 13.00 20.09 8.15
CA ALA A 142 13.41 19.22 9.25
C ALA A 142 14.55 19.85 10.07
N LYS A 143 15.55 20.44 9.41
CA LYS A 143 16.62 21.21 10.10
C LYS A 143 16.07 22.40 10.89
N ARG A 144 15.16 23.19 10.31
CA ARG A 144 14.57 24.37 10.98
C ARG A 144 13.74 23.99 12.21
N LEU A 145 13.06 22.85 12.15
CA LEU A 145 12.29 22.28 13.25
C LEU A 145 13.14 21.47 14.23
N ASN A 146 14.47 21.50 14.11
CA ASN A 146 15.45 20.82 14.98
C ASN A 146 15.33 19.29 15.01
N TYR A 147 14.90 18.68 13.91
CA TYR A 147 14.97 17.22 13.75
C TYR A 147 16.42 16.75 13.64
N SER A 148 16.72 15.62 14.26
CA SER A 148 18.02 14.95 14.21
C SER A 148 17.89 13.58 13.55
N PRO A 149 18.93 13.09 12.85
CA PRO A 149 18.96 11.72 12.35
C PRO A 149 18.76 10.73 13.50
N ARG A 150 17.99 9.66 13.28
CA ARG A 150 17.70 8.65 14.31
C ARG A 150 17.73 7.26 13.70
N ASN A 151 18.45 6.31 14.32
CA ASN A 151 18.49 4.91 13.86
C ASN A 151 18.83 4.74 12.36
N GLY A 152 19.78 5.52 11.84
CA GLY A 152 20.15 5.51 10.42
C GLY A 152 19.20 6.29 9.50
N GLN A 153 18.10 6.85 10.03
CA GLN A 153 17.16 7.66 9.27
C GLN A 153 17.62 9.10 9.08
N LEU A 154 17.26 9.70 7.95
CA LEU A 154 17.48 11.13 7.68
C LEU A 154 16.60 12.02 8.58
N ARG A 155 16.93 13.31 8.66
CA ARG A 155 16.11 14.28 9.40
C ARG A 155 14.74 14.43 8.74
N SER A 156 14.71 14.52 7.40
CA SER A 156 13.49 14.49 6.60
C SER A 156 12.61 13.28 6.90
N GLU A 157 13.18 12.09 7.02
CA GLU A 157 12.44 10.85 7.33
C GLU A 157 11.78 10.92 8.71
N THR A 158 12.51 11.44 9.69
CA THR A 158 11.99 11.57 11.06
C THR A 158 10.86 12.61 11.11
N LEU A 159 11.01 13.75 10.42
CA LEU A 159 9.96 14.75 10.28
C LEU A 159 8.72 14.18 9.59
N MET A 160 8.91 13.46 8.49
CA MET A 160 7.81 12.92 7.71
C MET A 160 7.08 11.79 8.45
N ARG A 161 7.78 10.98 9.25
CA ARG A 161 7.15 10.01 10.16
C ARG A 161 6.21 10.70 11.14
N ASP A 162 6.68 11.75 11.83
CA ASP A 162 5.85 12.53 12.75
C ASP A 162 4.66 13.19 12.03
N TYR A 163 4.89 13.69 10.81
CA TYR A 163 3.81 14.23 9.97
C TYR A 163 2.71 13.20 9.72
N TYR A 164 3.08 11.99 9.28
CA TYR A 164 2.11 10.93 9.02
C TYR A 164 1.38 10.47 10.28
N GLU A 165 2.08 10.35 11.41
CA GLU A 165 1.43 10.03 12.68
C GLU A 165 0.40 11.10 13.08
N HIS A 166 0.74 12.38 12.94
CA HIS A 166 -0.16 13.48 13.26
C HIS A 166 -1.38 13.55 12.33
N THR A 167 -1.18 13.46 11.00
CA THR A 167 -2.29 13.50 10.04
C THR A 167 -3.18 12.27 10.13
N ARG A 168 -2.60 11.08 10.33
CA ARG A 168 -3.35 9.83 10.57
C ARG A 168 -4.25 9.94 11.80
N ASN A 169 -3.76 10.54 12.89
CA ASN A 169 -4.56 10.75 14.10
C ASN A 169 -5.75 11.69 13.85
N ILE A 170 -5.54 12.81 13.15
CA ILE A 170 -6.62 13.72 12.76
C ILE A 170 -7.62 12.99 11.87
N PHE A 171 -7.14 12.35 10.79
CA PHE A 171 -7.96 11.64 9.82
C PHE A 171 -8.83 10.56 10.48
N ARG A 172 -8.25 9.73 11.37
CA ARG A 172 -8.98 8.68 12.09
C ARG A 172 -10.14 9.26 12.90
N VAL A 173 -9.88 10.33 13.65
CA VAL A 173 -10.91 10.97 14.49
C VAL A 173 -11.98 11.62 13.63
N THR A 174 -11.59 12.37 12.60
CA THR A 174 -12.54 13.10 11.74
C THR A 174 -13.42 12.15 10.96
N GLU A 175 -12.86 11.08 10.39
CA GLU A 175 -13.64 10.07 9.67
C GLU A 175 -14.61 9.33 10.58
N ARG A 176 -14.17 8.92 11.79
CA ARG A 176 -15.07 8.29 12.77
C ARG A 176 -16.27 9.19 13.09
N ILE A 177 -16.02 10.48 13.30
CA ILE A 177 -17.07 11.44 13.62
C ILE A 177 -17.99 11.64 12.42
N THR A 178 -17.45 11.79 11.21
CA THR A 178 -18.21 11.86 9.95
C THR A 178 -19.11 10.64 9.77
N GLU A 179 -18.59 9.42 9.96
CA GLU A 179 -19.35 8.17 9.89
C GLU A 179 -20.50 8.13 10.92
N GLN A 180 -20.28 8.61 12.14
CA GLN A 180 -21.33 8.73 13.17
C GLN A 180 -22.45 9.69 12.76
N PHE A 181 -22.12 10.79 12.06
CA PHE A 181 -23.12 11.71 11.52
C PHE A 181 -23.91 11.10 10.36
N VAL A 182 -23.26 10.42 9.42
CA VAL A 182 -23.93 9.77 8.26
C VAL A 182 -24.84 8.63 8.71
N SER A 183 -24.38 7.80 9.65
CA SER A 183 -25.14 6.65 10.15
C SER A 183 -26.32 7.02 11.06
N GLY A 184 -26.50 8.31 11.38
CA GLY A 184 -27.52 8.77 12.32
C GLY A 184 -27.39 8.14 13.70
N HIS A 185 -26.16 7.78 14.11
CA HIS A 185 -25.92 7.03 15.34
C HIS A 185 -26.16 7.91 16.58
N VAL A 186 -27.37 7.82 17.13
CA VAL A 186 -27.78 8.52 18.35
C VAL A 186 -27.56 7.62 19.56
N THR A 187 -26.57 7.92 20.40
CA THR A 187 -26.50 7.40 21.78
C THR A 187 -27.41 8.23 22.68
N SER A 188 -27.73 7.73 23.88
CA SER A 188 -28.49 8.51 24.86
C SER A 188 -27.80 9.84 25.25
N ARG A 189 -26.47 9.93 25.03
CA ARG A 189 -25.64 11.12 25.31
C ARG A 189 -25.36 11.99 24.07
N THR A 190 -25.40 11.45 22.86
CA THR A 190 -25.36 12.26 21.60
C THR A 190 -26.73 12.75 21.13
N ARG A 191 -27.78 12.46 21.92
CA ARG A 191 -29.18 12.82 21.70
C ARG A 191 -29.44 14.32 21.49
N SER A 192 -28.68 15.17 22.18
CA SER A 192 -28.72 16.64 22.04
C SER A 192 -28.44 17.08 20.60
N LEU A 193 -27.57 16.34 19.92
CA LEU A 193 -27.14 16.67 18.57
C LEU A 193 -28.14 16.11 17.54
N PHE A 194 -28.68 14.92 17.70
CA PHE A 194 -29.43 14.25 16.64
C PHE A 194 -30.96 14.29 16.81
N SER A 195 -31.51 15.30 17.49
CA SER A 195 -32.96 15.38 17.74
C SER A 195 -33.83 15.48 16.47
N PHE A 196 -33.22 15.74 15.31
CA PHE A 196 -33.88 15.88 14.01
C PHE A 196 -33.87 14.61 13.14
N LEU A 197 -33.15 13.55 13.53
CA LEU A 197 -33.13 12.27 12.78
C LEU A 197 -34.25 11.33 13.28
N PRO A 198 -34.99 10.67 12.38
CA PRO A 198 -36.07 9.76 12.78
C PRO A 198 -35.50 8.58 13.58
N LEU A 199 -36.15 8.28 14.70
CA LEU A 199 -35.77 7.22 15.62
C LEU A 199 -36.27 5.88 15.07
N ILE A 200 -35.64 5.38 14.00
CA ILE A 200 -36.04 4.10 13.42
C ILE A 200 -35.48 2.98 14.32
N ARG A 201 -36.38 2.39 15.13
CA ARG A 201 -36.12 1.09 15.79
C ARG A 201 -36.07 0.04 14.69
N LEU A 202 -34.86 -0.27 14.24
CA LEU A 202 -34.59 -1.28 13.23
C LEU A 202 -34.08 -2.56 13.88
N ASP A 203 -34.40 -3.68 13.24
CA ASP A 203 -34.10 -5.02 13.72
C ASP A 203 -32.60 -5.19 13.97
N LYS A 204 -32.29 -5.65 15.18
CA LYS A 204 -30.97 -6.11 15.56
C LYS A 204 -30.91 -7.60 15.24
N ALA A 205 -30.06 -7.99 14.30
CA ALA A 205 -29.80 -9.40 14.04
C ALA A 205 -28.60 -9.85 14.88
N PRO A 206 -28.78 -10.60 15.98
CA PRO A 206 -27.66 -11.07 16.81
C PRO A 206 -26.79 -12.07 16.03
N ILE A 207 -25.48 -12.02 16.30
CA ILE A 207 -24.49 -13.00 15.85
C ILE A 207 -23.86 -13.61 17.10
N GLY A 208 -24.49 -14.70 17.58
CA GLY A 208 -24.16 -15.26 18.89
C GLY A 208 -24.33 -14.24 20.01
N ASP A 209 -23.50 -14.35 21.05
CA ASP A 209 -23.56 -13.48 22.24
C ASP A 209 -22.62 -12.27 22.16
N SER A 210 -21.75 -12.23 21.15
CA SER A 210 -20.64 -11.28 21.07
C SER A 210 -20.93 -10.08 20.18
N PHE A 211 -21.74 -10.25 19.12
CA PHE A 211 -21.98 -9.21 18.13
C PHE A 211 -23.45 -9.16 17.68
N PHE A 212 -23.82 -8.06 17.02
CA PHE A 212 -25.06 -7.96 16.27
C PHE A 212 -24.86 -7.11 15.01
N VAL A 213 -25.72 -7.30 14.01
CA VAL A 213 -25.72 -6.52 12.77
C VAL A 213 -26.80 -5.45 12.83
N ARG A 214 -26.45 -4.24 12.37
CA ARG A 214 -27.39 -3.13 12.16
C ARG A 214 -26.87 -2.25 11.02
N HIS A 215 -27.72 -1.89 10.05
CA HIS A 215 -27.34 -1.06 8.88
C HIS A 215 -26.09 -1.57 8.13
N ASN A 216 -25.99 -2.88 7.90
CA ASN A 216 -24.81 -3.51 7.30
C ASN A 216 -23.49 -3.29 8.09
N GLN A 217 -23.60 -2.91 9.37
CA GLN A 217 -22.46 -2.74 10.26
C GLN A 217 -22.46 -3.78 11.38
N LEU A 218 -21.26 -4.22 11.76
CA LEU A 218 -21.03 -5.08 12.92
C LEU A 218 -20.87 -4.23 14.18
N HIS A 219 -21.65 -4.55 15.21
CA HIS A 219 -21.62 -3.89 16.51
C HIS A 219 -21.24 -4.88 17.63
N PRO A 220 -20.52 -4.44 18.67
CA PRO A 220 -20.27 -5.27 19.84
C PRO A 220 -21.53 -5.37 20.69
N ALA A 221 -21.83 -6.56 21.22
CA ALA A 221 -22.98 -6.75 22.11
C ALA A 221 -22.78 -6.11 23.49
N ARG A 222 -21.52 -5.92 23.92
CA ARG A 222 -21.14 -5.37 25.23
C ARG A 222 -19.81 -4.61 25.17
N ARG A 223 -19.61 -3.64 26.05
CA ARG A 223 -18.42 -2.75 26.09
C ARG A 223 -17.17 -3.41 26.65
N ASP A 224 -17.31 -4.46 27.46
CA ASP A 224 -16.21 -5.20 28.08
C ASP A 224 -15.83 -6.47 27.29
N LEU A 225 -16.35 -6.63 26.07
CA LEU A 225 -16.23 -7.84 25.26
C LEU A 225 -14.78 -8.32 25.13
N PHE A 226 -13.89 -7.46 24.65
CA PHE A 226 -12.50 -7.83 24.38
C PHE A 226 -11.62 -7.96 25.62
N HIS A 227 -12.05 -7.42 26.77
CA HIS A 227 -11.36 -7.67 28.03
C HIS A 227 -11.68 -9.07 28.56
N LYS A 228 -12.91 -9.54 28.37
CA LYS A 228 -13.32 -10.89 28.80
C LYS A 228 -12.94 -11.97 27.80
N ASP A 229 -13.03 -11.66 26.51
CA ASP A 229 -12.75 -12.58 25.42
C ASP A 229 -11.97 -11.86 24.30
N PRO A 230 -10.64 -11.74 24.44
CA PRO A 230 -9.79 -11.08 23.45
C PRO A 230 -9.85 -11.71 22.06
N GLU A 231 -10.13 -13.03 21.95
CA GLU A 231 -10.17 -13.71 20.65
C GLU A 231 -11.26 -13.14 19.74
N GLN A 232 -12.31 -12.56 20.33
CA GLN A 232 -13.37 -11.86 19.59
C GLN A 232 -12.85 -10.68 18.78
N MET A 233 -11.68 -10.10 19.10
CA MET A 233 -11.09 -9.04 18.29
C MET A 233 -10.78 -9.53 16.87
N MET A 234 -10.10 -10.67 16.75
CA MET A 234 -9.81 -11.27 15.43
C MET A 234 -11.09 -11.81 14.77
N ARG A 235 -12.00 -12.41 15.57
CA ARG A 235 -13.29 -12.90 15.07
C ARG A 235 -14.17 -11.80 14.49
N ALA A 236 -14.11 -10.58 15.04
CA ALA A 236 -14.83 -9.43 14.48
C ALA A 236 -14.44 -9.18 13.01
N PHE A 237 -13.14 -9.18 12.72
CA PHE A 237 -12.64 -9.00 11.34
C PHE A 237 -13.04 -10.15 10.42
N GLN A 238 -13.04 -11.39 10.92
CA GLN A 238 -13.53 -12.54 10.17
C GLN A 238 -15.01 -12.40 9.82
N LEU A 239 -15.87 -12.02 10.79
CA LEU A 239 -17.29 -11.82 10.56
C LEU A 239 -17.56 -10.68 9.55
N ILE A 240 -16.77 -9.62 9.62
CA ILE A 240 -16.78 -8.50 8.67
C ILE A 240 -16.47 -8.98 7.25
N GLN A 241 -15.49 -9.87 7.08
CA GLN A 241 -15.14 -10.46 5.79
C GLN A 241 -16.23 -11.43 5.30
N GLU A 242 -16.61 -12.41 6.13
CA GLU A 242 -17.55 -13.47 5.80
C GLU A 242 -18.94 -12.95 5.39
N ARG A 243 -19.35 -11.82 5.96
CA ARG A 243 -20.69 -11.25 5.76
C ARG A 243 -20.69 -9.93 5.00
N ALA A 244 -19.55 -9.49 4.46
CA ALA A 244 -19.39 -8.21 3.76
C ALA A 244 -19.96 -7.01 4.55
N LEU A 245 -19.71 -6.99 5.87
CA LEU A 245 -20.16 -5.93 6.79
C LEU A 245 -19.07 -4.89 6.98
N ASP A 246 -19.43 -3.68 7.41
CA ASP A 246 -18.46 -2.68 7.91
C ASP A 246 -18.38 -2.68 9.44
N PRO A 247 -17.26 -2.31 10.06
CA PRO A 247 -17.23 -2.09 11.50
C PRO A 247 -18.05 -0.84 11.84
N SER A 248 -18.90 -0.93 12.87
CA SER A 248 -19.51 0.28 13.44
C SER A 248 -18.47 1.18 14.10
N PRO A 249 -18.71 2.50 14.22
CA PRO A 249 -17.82 3.41 14.94
C PRO A 249 -17.54 3.00 16.39
N GLU A 250 -18.53 2.39 17.06
CA GLU A 250 -18.40 1.84 18.41
C GLU A 250 -17.45 0.62 18.43
N LEU A 251 -17.58 -0.29 17.45
CA LEU A 251 -16.67 -1.43 17.32
C LEU A 251 -15.23 -0.98 17.06
N ALA A 252 -15.03 -0.02 16.16
CA ALA A 252 -13.71 0.50 15.81
C ALA A 252 -13.02 1.19 17.01
N ASP A 253 -13.75 1.99 17.78
CA ASP A 253 -13.24 2.59 19.02
C ASP A 253 -12.92 1.52 20.07
N LEU A 254 -13.79 0.53 20.24
CA LEU A 254 -13.57 -0.56 21.19
C LEU A 254 -12.33 -1.40 20.84
N LEU A 255 -12.12 -1.71 19.55
CA LEU A 255 -10.91 -2.40 19.06
C LEU A 255 -9.66 -1.58 19.37
N SER A 256 -9.67 -0.29 19.03
CA SER A 256 -8.53 0.62 19.23
C SER A 256 -8.15 0.76 20.72
N ARG A 257 -9.14 0.85 21.61
CA ARG A 257 -8.89 0.94 23.07
C ARG A 257 -8.45 -0.38 23.70
N SER A 258 -8.76 -1.50 23.05
CA SER A 258 -8.47 -2.85 23.58
C SER A 258 -7.16 -3.44 23.05
N LEU A 259 -6.35 -2.68 22.32
CA LEU A 259 -5.05 -3.15 21.78
C LEU A 259 -4.08 -3.67 22.86
N GLY A 260 -4.23 -3.23 24.11
CA GLY A 260 -3.48 -3.76 25.25
C GLY A 260 -3.71 -5.27 25.48
N GLN A 261 -4.84 -5.81 25.02
CA GLN A 261 -5.16 -7.24 25.09
C GLN A 261 -4.38 -8.09 24.05
N VAL A 262 -3.89 -7.46 22.99
CA VAL A 262 -3.06 -8.10 21.96
C VAL A 262 -1.62 -8.18 22.49
N THR A 263 -1.43 -9.06 23.46
CA THR A 263 -0.15 -9.36 24.10
C THR A 263 0.66 -10.38 23.29
N ARG A 264 1.90 -10.67 23.72
CA ARG A 264 2.67 -11.78 23.14
C ARG A 264 1.90 -13.10 23.26
N THR A 265 1.20 -13.36 24.37
CA THR A 265 0.37 -14.57 24.52
C THR A 265 -0.72 -14.64 23.44
N TYR A 266 -1.38 -13.51 23.15
CA TYR A 266 -2.38 -13.43 22.08
C TYR A 266 -1.78 -13.74 20.70
N GLN A 267 -0.62 -13.17 20.38
CA GLN A 267 0.04 -13.36 19.08
C GLN A 267 0.44 -14.82 18.78
N TYR A 268 0.59 -15.66 19.81
CA TYR A 268 0.94 -17.08 19.68
C TYR A 268 -0.27 -18.01 19.90
N ALA A 269 -1.43 -17.46 20.28
CA ALA A 269 -2.64 -18.23 20.55
C ALA A 269 -3.17 -18.91 19.28
N ARG A 270 -3.81 -20.08 19.45
CA ARG A 270 -4.33 -20.87 18.33
C ARG A 270 -5.53 -20.19 17.65
N GLY A 271 -6.50 -19.69 18.42
CA GLY A 271 -7.72 -19.07 17.88
C GLY A 271 -7.42 -17.94 16.90
N PRO A 272 -6.74 -16.85 17.33
CA PRO A 272 -6.40 -15.73 16.45
C PRO A 272 -5.54 -16.15 15.24
N ARG A 273 -4.62 -17.11 15.41
CA ARG A 273 -3.81 -17.65 14.32
C ARG A 273 -4.65 -18.33 13.24
N ASP A 274 -5.53 -19.24 13.64
CA ASP A 274 -6.35 -20.01 12.71
C ASP A 274 -7.35 -19.08 11.99
N ILE A 275 -7.90 -18.09 12.70
CA ILE A 275 -8.76 -17.06 12.09
C ILE A 275 -7.98 -16.18 11.11
N PHE A 276 -6.78 -15.70 11.47
CA PHE A 276 -5.97 -14.86 10.58
C PHE A 276 -5.59 -15.60 9.31
N LYS A 277 -5.22 -16.89 9.41
CA LYS A 277 -4.99 -17.74 8.23
C LYS A 277 -6.23 -17.80 7.35
N ALA A 278 -7.40 -18.05 7.93
CA ALA A 278 -8.65 -18.09 7.17
C ALA A 278 -8.96 -16.77 6.45
N ILE A 279 -8.71 -15.62 7.11
CA ILE A 279 -8.89 -14.30 6.51
C ILE A 279 -7.98 -14.13 5.28
N MET A 280 -6.69 -14.46 5.43
CA MET A 280 -5.69 -14.36 4.37
C MET A 280 -5.90 -15.37 3.23
N SER A 281 -6.64 -16.45 3.46
CA SER A 281 -6.90 -17.46 2.43
C SER A 281 -8.05 -17.09 1.48
N ARG A 282 -8.81 -16.03 1.74
CA ARG A 282 -9.94 -15.59 0.90
C ARG A 282 -9.48 -14.64 -0.20
N LYS A 283 -9.13 -15.19 -1.36
CA LYS A 283 -8.73 -14.44 -2.57
C LYS A 283 -9.73 -13.32 -2.89
N GLY A 284 -9.24 -12.10 -3.14
CA GLY A 284 -10.07 -10.96 -3.50
C GLY A 284 -10.77 -10.24 -2.34
N GLU A 285 -10.56 -10.69 -1.10
CA GLU A 285 -11.21 -10.14 0.09
C GLU A 285 -10.23 -9.80 1.22
N VAL A 286 -8.92 -9.76 0.95
CA VAL A 286 -7.88 -9.66 2.00
C VAL A 286 -7.54 -8.22 2.34
N GLY A 287 -7.25 -7.40 1.34
CA GLY A 287 -6.78 -6.01 1.46
C GLY A 287 -7.74 -5.15 2.27
N ARG A 288 -9.05 -5.24 1.99
CA ARG A 288 -10.09 -4.54 2.76
C ARG A 288 -9.99 -4.83 4.26
N ILE A 289 -9.80 -6.08 4.65
CA ILE A 289 -9.75 -6.49 6.05
C ILE A 289 -8.44 -6.07 6.71
N LEU A 290 -7.30 -6.21 6.02
CA LEU A 290 -6.02 -5.74 6.52
C LEU A 290 -6.01 -4.22 6.71
N ARG A 291 -6.61 -3.45 5.80
CA ARG A 291 -6.78 -2.01 5.95
C ARG A 291 -7.63 -1.65 7.16
N MET A 292 -8.72 -2.38 7.41
CA MET A 292 -9.54 -2.20 8.61
C MET A 292 -8.75 -2.51 9.89
N MET A 293 -8.00 -3.61 9.91
CA MET A 293 -7.11 -3.95 11.03
C MET A 293 -6.03 -2.88 11.23
N HIS A 294 -5.44 -2.36 10.15
CA HIS A 294 -4.42 -1.32 10.20
C HIS A 294 -4.98 0.01 10.71
N ARG A 295 -6.17 0.41 10.28
CA ARG A 295 -6.83 1.67 10.69
C ARG A 295 -7.05 1.77 12.20
N VAL A 296 -7.25 0.64 12.88
CA VAL A 296 -7.40 0.56 14.34
C VAL A 296 -6.13 0.08 15.05
N ASP A 297 -4.97 0.12 14.37
CA ASP A 297 -3.64 -0.30 14.86
C ASP A 297 -3.54 -1.80 15.25
N PHE A 298 -4.56 -2.61 14.97
CA PHE A 298 -4.61 -4.03 15.31
C PHE A 298 -3.62 -4.85 14.47
N LEU A 299 -3.50 -4.57 13.16
CA LEU A 299 -2.62 -5.32 12.27
C LEU A 299 -1.15 -5.24 12.72
N GLY A 300 -0.65 -4.03 12.91
CA GLY A 300 0.73 -3.80 13.37
C GLY A 300 0.98 -4.33 14.79
N ARG A 301 -0.05 -4.42 15.63
CA ARG A 301 0.06 -5.04 16.95
C ARG A 301 0.08 -6.57 16.90
N TYR A 302 -0.63 -7.18 15.95
CA TYR A 302 -0.68 -8.63 15.76
C TYR A 302 0.53 -9.17 14.98
N ILE A 303 0.99 -8.43 13.96
CA ILE A 303 2.21 -8.68 13.18
C ILE A 303 3.19 -7.51 13.40
N PRO A 304 4.00 -7.52 14.47
CA PRO A 304 4.91 -6.41 14.80
C PRO A 304 5.94 -6.08 13.71
N GLU A 305 6.29 -7.04 12.87
CA GLU A 305 7.21 -6.87 11.73
C GLU A 305 6.60 -5.92 10.68
N PHE A 306 5.31 -6.05 10.38
CA PHE A 306 4.57 -5.07 9.58
C PHE A 306 4.36 -3.77 10.37
N GLY A 307 4.05 -3.86 11.68
CA GLY A 307 3.83 -2.68 12.51
C GLY A 307 4.98 -1.67 12.49
N GLN A 308 6.22 -2.13 12.31
CA GLN A 308 7.40 -1.27 12.17
C GLN A 308 7.45 -0.45 10.87
N LEU A 309 6.68 -0.85 9.85
CA LEU A 309 6.53 -0.12 8.59
C LEU A 309 5.52 1.04 8.71
N THR A 310 4.74 1.10 9.79
CA THR A 310 3.73 2.14 10.00
C THR A 310 4.38 3.52 9.94
N CYS A 311 3.90 4.37 9.02
CA CYS A 311 4.45 5.71 8.78
C CYS A 311 5.95 5.72 8.41
N LEU A 312 6.51 4.59 7.96
CA LEU A 312 7.90 4.51 7.54
C LEU A 312 8.07 5.13 6.15
N VAL A 313 8.87 6.19 6.09
CA VAL A 313 9.19 6.91 4.85
C VAL A 313 10.09 6.06 3.97
N GLN A 314 9.79 6.00 2.68
CA GLN A 314 10.64 5.41 1.65
C GLN A 314 11.23 6.54 0.80
N HIS A 315 12.55 6.58 0.60
CA HIS A 315 13.21 7.66 -0.18
C HIS A 315 13.49 7.30 -1.64
N GLU A 316 13.07 6.12 -2.07
CA GLU A 316 13.20 5.67 -3.45
C GLU A 316 12.25 6.49 -4.35
N PHE A 317 12.79 7.08 -5.42
CA PHE A 317 12.17 8.13 -6.26
C PHE A 317 10.79 7.78 -6.85
N LEU A 318 10.44 6.48 -6.90
CA LEU A 318 9.20 5.97 -7.48
C LEU A 318 8.10 5.71 -6.45
N HIS A 319 8.39 5.77 -5.15
CA HIS A 319 7.40 5.46 -4.14
C HIS A 319 6.51 6.67 -3.90
N ARG A 320 5.20 6.48 -3.97
CA ARG A 320 4.23 7.53 -3.64
C ARG A 320 3.84 7.55 -2.16
N TYR A 321 3.98 6.39 -1.50
CA TYR A 321 3.41 6.10 -0.20
C TYR A 321 4.48 5.75 0.86
N THR A 322 4.08 5.69 2.12
CA THR A 322 4.87 5.04 3.19
C THR A 322 4.91 3.52 2.99
N ALA A 323 5.87 2.85 3.62
CA ALA A 323 6.09 1.41 3.41
C ALA A 323 4.89 0.53 3.80
N ASP A 324 4.17 0.88 4.88
CA ASP A 324 2.94 0.21 5.27
C ASP A 324 1.82 0.38 4.24
N GLU A 325 1.60 1.61 3.78
CA GLU A 325 0.56 1.89 2.79
C GLU A 325 0.89 1.26 1.43
N HIS A 326 2.15 1.32 0.98
CA HIS A 326 2.61 0.61 -0.20
C HIS A 326 2.31 -0.89 -0.09
N THR A 327 2.67 -1.52 1.03
CA THR A 327 2.38 -2.94 1.28
C THR A 327 0.88 -3.26 1.16
N LEU A 328 0.02 -2.41 1.71
CA LEU A 328 -1.44 -2.60 1.63
C LEU A 328 -1.98 -2.35 0.21
N VAL A 329 -1.42 -1.39 -0.52
CA VAL A 329 -1.76 -1.16 -1.94
C VAL A 329 -1.39 -2.39 -2.77
N CYS A 330 -0.20 -2.99 -2.58
CA CYS A 330 0.17 -4.22 -3.29
C CYS A 330 -0.83 -5.36 -3.05
N ILE A 331 -1.31 -5.49 -1.80
CA ILE A 331 -2.35 -6.46 -1.45
C ILE A 331 -3.68 -6.14 -2.15
N ASP A 332 -4.09 -4.87 -2.22
CA ASP A 332 -5.29 -4.49 -2.97
C ASP A 332 -5.15 -4.79 -4.47
N LYS A 333 -3.96 -4.60 -5.05
CA LYS A 333 -3.69 -4.94 -6.45
C LYS A 333 -3.87 -6.43 -6.71
N LEU A 334 -3.43 -7.27 -5.77
CA LEU A 334 -3.65 -8.71 -5.84
C LEU A 334 -5.14 -9.06 -5.69
N ASP A 335 -5.87 -8.42 -4.77
CA ASP A 335 -7.30 -8.65 -4.58
C ASP A 335 -8.12 -8.35 -5.86
N VAL A 336 -7.76 -7.31 -6.60
CA VAL A 336 -8.44 -6.93 -7.85
C VAL A 336 -8.40 -8.05 -8.90
N LEU A 337 -7.35 -8.89 -8.90
CA LEU A 337 -7.22 -9.97 -9.88
C LEU A 337 -8.37 -10.99 -9.83
N GLU A 338 -8.97 -11.20 -8.66
CA GLU A 338 -10.05 -12.20 -8.50
C GLU A 338 -11.28 -11.90 -9.36
N ARG A 339 -11.52 -10.63 -9.69
CA ARG A 339 -12.76 -10.17 -10.36
C ARG A 339 -12.50 -9.30 -11.58
N THR A 340 -11.25 -9.22 -12.03
CA THR A 340 -10.90 -8.36 -13.17
C THR A 340 -11.28 -9.01 -14.50
N ASP A 341 -11.81 -8.19 -15.39
CA ASP A 341 -12.02 -8.49 -16.81
C ASP A 341 -11.11 -7.64 -17.72
N ASP A 342 -10.14 -6.93 -17.13
CA ASP A 342 -9.14 -6.16 -17.88
C ASP A 342 -8.28 -7.14 -18.72
N PRO A 343 -8.26 -7.03 -20.06
CA PRO A 343 -7.47 -7.90 -20.93
C PRO A 343 -5.99 -7.99 -20.55
N LYS A 344 -5.41 -6.91 -19.99
CA LYS A 344 -4.00 -6.91 -19.54
C LYS A 344 -3.77 -7.78 -18.30
N LEU A 345 -4.81 -8.01 -17.49
CA LEU A 345 -4.71 -8.72 -16.21
C LEU A 345 -5.25 -10.16 -16.24
N VAL A 346 -5.93 -10.57 -17.32
CA VAL A 346 -6.52 -11.92 -17.44
C VAL A 346 -5.48 -13.03 -17.22
N ALA A 347 -4.30 -12.93 -17.84
CA ALA A 347 -3.25 -13.94 -17.68
C ALA A 347 -2.78 -14.07 -16.22
N TYR A 348 -2.66 -12.97 -15.49
CA TYR A 348 -2.33 -12.99 -14.06
C TYR A 348 -3.47 -13.56 -13.22
N ARG A 349 -4.72 -13.22 -13.54
CA ARG A 349 -5.89 -13.79 -12.90
C ARG A 349 -5.91 -15.30 -13.03
N GLU A 350 -5.63 -15.87 -14.20
CA GLU A 350 -5.55 -17.33 -14.39
C GLU A 350 -4.48 -17.98 -13.49
N ILE A 351 -3.32 -17.34 -13.34
CA ILE A 351 -2.27 -17.80 -12.41
C ILE A 351 -2.77 -17.74 -10.97
N PHE A 352 -3.46 -16.65 -10.60
CA PHE A 352 -3.97 -16.44 -9.26
C PHE A 352 -5.10 -17.41 -8.90
N GLU A 353 -6.03 -17.69 -9.82
CA GLU A 353 -7.10 -18.68 -9.65
C GLU A 353 -6.54 -20.07 -9.37
N ARG A 354 -5.48 -20.48 -10.08
CA ARG A 354 -4.80 -21.78 -9.92
C ARG A 354 -3.87 -21.87 -8.71
N LEU A 355 -3.65 -20.77 -7.98
CA LEU A 355 -2.78 -20.78 -6.80
C LEU A 355 -3.42 -21.57 -5.64
N ASP A 356 -2.79 -22.67 -5.24
CA ASP A 356 -3.29 -23.55 -4.16
C ASP A 356 -3.29 -22.87 -2.78
N ASP A 357 -2.23 -22.10 -2.48
CA ASP A 357 -2.00 -21.50 -1.16
C ASP A 357 -1.94 -19.97 -1.23
N PRO A 358 -3.09 -19.28 -1.30
CA PRO A 358 -3.14 -17.82 -1.30
C PRO A 358 -2.62 -17.21 0.02
N PHE A 359 -2.73 -17.94 1.14
CA PHE A 359 -2.28 -17.44 2.44
C PHE A 359 -0.78 -17.11 2.42
N VAL A 360 0.04 -18.00 1.86
CA VAL A 360 1.50 -17.76 1.77
C VAL A 360 1.81 -16.55 0.90
N LEU A 361 1.11 -16.35 -0.23
CA LEU A 361 1.33 -15.20 -1.09
C LEU A 361 0.93 -13.88 -0.42
N TYR A 362 -0.24 -13.81 0.21
CA TYR A 362 -0.67 -12.61 0.94
C TYR A 362 0.26 -12.30 2.11
N LEU A 363 0.73 -13.33 2.83
CA LEU A 363 1.69 -13.16 3.91
C LEU A 363 3.08 -12.72 3.39
N ALA A 364 3.50 -13.20 2.22
CA ALA A 364 4.73 -12.75 1.58
C ALA A 364 4.64 -11.27 1.20
N LEU A 365 3.53 -10.84 0.57
CA LEU A 365 3.27 -9.43 0.30
C LEU A 365 3.25 -8.60 1.58
N LEU A 366 2.64 -9.07 2.66
CA LEU A 366 2.63 -8.33 3.92
C LEU A 366 4.03 -8.10 4.52
N LEU A 367 5.02 -8.93 4.15
CA LEU A 367 6.34 -8.98 4.78
C LEU A 367 7.51 -8.61 3.84
N HIS A 368 7.29 -8.51 2.53
CA HIS A 368 8.35 -8.37 1.52
C HIS A 368 9.31 -7.20 1.83
N ASP A 369 8.77 -6.09 2.32
CA ASP A 369 9.50 -4.87 2.64
C ASP A 369 9.80 -4.67 4.14
N SER A 370 9.47 -5.65 5.00
CA SER A 370 9.63 -5.53 6.46
C SER A 370 11.07 -5.21 6.92
N GLY A 371 12.08 -5.64 6.16
CA GLY A 371 13.49 -5.32 6.37
C GLY A 371 13.86 -3.85 6.22
N LYS A 372 13.04 -3.03 5.52
CA LYS A 372 13.27 -1.58 5.39
C LYS A 372 13.23 -0.88 6.76
N ALA A 373 12.44 -1.39 7.71
CA ALA A 373 12.31 -0.80 9.05
C ALA A 373 13.61 -0.80 9.86
N VAL A 374 14.54 -1.71 9.57
CA VAL A 374 15.83 -1.81 10.26
C VAL A 374 16.99 -1.24 9.44
N GLY A 375 16.71 -0.58 8.31
CA GLY A 375 17.73 0.03 7.46
C GLY A 375 18.69 -0.97 6.80
N ALA A 376 18.32 -2.26 6.74
CA ALA A 376 19.15 -3.30 6.14
C ALA A 376 19.31 -3.10 4.63
N ARG A 377 20.49 -3.42 4.10
CA ARG A 377 20.78 -3.41 2.66
C ARG A 377 21.57 -4.68 2.28
N PRO A 378 21.05 -5.53 1.37
CA PRO A 378 19.70 -5.48 0.79
C PRO A 378 18.62 -5.74 1.86
N HIS A 379 17.46 -5.08 1.76
CA HIS A 379 16.40 -5.23 2.77
C HIS A 379 15.72 -6.60 2.71
N SER A 380 15.76 -7.27 1.56
CA SER A 380 15.13 -8.58 1.34
C SER A 380 15.63 -9.65 2.30
N GLU A 381 16.92 -9.69 2.60
CA GLU A 381 17.52 -10.65 3.55
C GLU A 381 16.96 -10.44 4.98
N ALA A 382 16.86 -9.19 5.41
CA ALA A 382 16.26 -8.86 6.71
C ALA A 382 14.76 -9.16 6.74
N SER A 383 14.03 -8.88 5.65
CA SER A 383 12.64 -9.29 5.48
C SER A 383 12.49 -10.81 5.59
N ALA A 384 13.40 -11.59 5.00
CA ALA A 384 13.38 -13.04 5.05
C ALA A 384 13.58 -13.58 6.48
N LEU A 385 14.46 -12.95 7.27
CA LEU A 385 14.63 -13.26 8.70
C LEU A 385 13.37 -12.95 9.51
N PHE A 386 12.66 -11.87 9.18
CA PHE A 386 11.37 -11.54 9.79
C PHE A 386 10.28 -12.52 9.38
N ALA A 387 10.18 -12.85 8.09
CA ALA A 387 9.27 -13.86 7.56
C ALA A 387 9.47 -15.22 8.22
N GLN A 388 10.72 -15.60 8.49
CA GLN A 388 11.06 -16.79 9.26
C GLN A 388 10.46 -16.75 10.67
N ARG A 389 10.58 -15.64 11.41
CA ARG A 389 10.00 -15.51 12.76
C ARG A 389 8.48 -15.57 12.72
N VAL A 390 7.85 -14.92 11.74
CA VAL A 390 6.40 -14.94 11.55
C VAL A 390 5.92 -16.35 11.19
N ALA A 391 6.62 -17.07 10.31
CA ALA A 391 6.29 -18.44 9.94
C ALA A 391 6.28 -19.38 11.16
N THR A 392 7.24 -19.22 12.06
CA THR A 392 7.28 -19.97 13.33
C THR A 392 6.11 -19.60 14.24
N ARG A 393 5.81 -18.31 14.40
CA ARG A 393 4.72 -17.82 15.25
C ARG A 393 3.35 -18.27 14.74
N LEU A 394 3.16 -18.24 13.43
CA LEU A 394 1.94 -18.70 12.74
C LEU A 394 1.94 -20.20 12.44
N GLN A 395 2.92 -20.97 12.93
CA GLN A 395 2.99 -22.43 12.77
C GLN A 395 2.74 -22.87 11.31
N LEU A 396 3.49 -22.31 10.37
CA LEU A 396 3.46 -22.72 8.97
C LEU A 396 4.09 -24.11 8.80
N SER A 397 3.60 -24.87 7.81
CA SER A 397 4.24 -26.13 7.42
C SER A 397 5.67 -25.88 6.89
N SER A 398 6.49 -26.93 6.82
CA SER A 398 7.85 -26.83 6.26
C SER A 398 7.83 -26.29 4.82
N GLU A 399 6.86 -26.72 4.01
CA GLU A 399 6.67 -26.26 2.63
C GLU A 399 6.27 -24.78 2.58
N GLN A 400 5.22 -24.38 3.32
CA GLN A 400 4.76 -23.00 3.40
C GLN A 400 5.85 -22.04 3.87
N ARG A 401 6.63 -22.45 4.88
CA ARG A 401 7.74 -21.68 5.42
C ARG A 401 8.82 -21.46 4.36
N LYS A 402 9.20 -22.49 3.61
CA LYS A 402 10.21 -22.38 2.54
C LYS A 402 9.73 -21.46 1.42
N SER A 403 8.48 -21.62 0.97
CA SER A 403 7.90 -20.74 -0.06
C SER A 403 7.79 -19.30 0.43
N LEU A 404 7.33 -19.04 1.66
CA LEU A 404 7.27 -17.70 2.22
C LEU A 404 8.64 -17.01 2.24
N ILE A 405 9.66 -17.70 2.73
CA ILE A 405 11.02 -17.15 2.82
C ILE A 405 11.57 -16.86 1.41
N LEU A 406 11.39 -17.79 0.47
CA LEU A 406 11.81 -17.61 -0.91
C LEU A 406 11.14 -16.39 -1.54
N LEU A 407 9.82 -16.26 -1.43
CA LEU A 407 9.09 -15.13 -2.02
C LEU A 407 9.52 -13.79 -1.42
N VAL A 408 9.74 -13.73 -0.11
CA VAL A 408 10.18 -12.51 0.56
C VAL A 408 11.63 -12.16 0.22
N ASP A 409 12.54 -13.13 0.21
CA ASP A 409 13.95 -12.89 -0.10
C ASP A 409 14.17 -12.53 -1.57
N HIS A 410 13.38 -13.13 -2.46
CA HIS A 410 13.52 -12.96 -3.90
C HIS A 410 12.47 -12.06 -4.54
N HIS A 411 11.70 -11.26 -3.78
CA HIS A 411 10.61 -10.44 -4.32
C HIS A 411 11.00 -9.52 -5.48
N LEU A 412 12.24 -9.02 -5.51
CA LEU A 412 12.76 -8.18 -6.60
C LEU A 412 13.45 -8.96 -7.72
N THR A 413 13.65 -10.27 -7.57
CA THR A 413 14.53 -11.08 -8.44
C THR A 413 13.99 -11.15 -9.85
N LEU A 414 12.69 -11.46 -10.02
CA LEU A 414 12.09 -11.59 -11.34
C LEU A 414 12.18 -10.28 -12.13
N SER A 415 11.79 -9.16 -11.49
CA SER A 415 11.87 -7.83 -12.11
C SER A 415 13.30 -7.39 -12.42
N ARG A 416 14.27 -7.69 -11.54
CA ARG A 416 15.69 -7.36 -11.74
C ARG A 416 16.31 -8.16 -12.88
N ILE A 417 16.10 -9.47 -12.92
CA ILE A 417 16.63 -10.33 -13.99
C ILE A 417 16.02 -9.91 -15.33
N ALA A 418 14.70 -9.73 -15.40
CA ALA A 418 14.00 -9.29 -16.60
C ALA A 418 14.59 -8.01 -17.23
N GLN A 419 15.03 -7.06 -16.41
CA GLN A 419 15.51 -5.75 -16.87
C GLN A 419 17.04 -5.65 -17.02
N GLN A 420 17.81 -6.50 -16.37
CA GLN A 420 19.28 -6.34 -16.26
C GLN A 420 20.07 -7.49 -16.90
N ARG A 421 19.41 -8.60 -17.25
CA ARG A 421 20.05 -9.78 -17.84
C ARG A 421 19.53 -10.00 -19.25
N ASN A 422 20.27 -10.80 -20.01
CA ASN A 422 19.83 -11.27 -21.31
C ASN A 422 18.87 -12.45 -21.13
N LEU A 423 17.64 -12.31 -21.62
CA LEU A 423 16.59 -13.34 -21.49
C LEU A 423 16.77 -14.48 -22.51
N ASP A 424 17.54 -14.23 -23.57
CA ASP A 424 17.91 -15.24 -24.55
C ASP A 424 18.96 -16.22 -24.04
N ASP A 425 19.61 -15.94 -22.91
CA ASP A 425 20.65 -16.78 -22.35
C ASP A 425 20.05 -17.93 -21.51
N PRO A 426 20.21 -19.20 -21.93
CA PRO A 426 19.71 -20.35 -21.18
C PRO A 426 20.25 -20.43 -19.76
N THR A 427 21.43 -19.86 -19.50
CA THR A 427 21.99 -19.82 -18.15
C THR A 427 21.18 -18.88 -17.24
N THR A 428 20.70 -17.74 -17.74
CA THR A 428 19.80 -16.83 -17.01
C THR A 428 18.50 -17.55 -16.64
N ILE A 429 17.94 -18.32 -17.58
CA ILE A 429 16.72 -19.10 -17.35
C ILE A 429 16.96 -20.21 -16.32
N ALA A 430 18.07 -20.94 -16.45
CA ALA A 430 18.46 -21.99 -15.51
C ALA A 430 18.74 -21.44 -14.10
N GLU A 431 19.35 -20.26 -13.98
CA GLU A 431 19.59 -19.57 -12.71
C GLU A 431 18.26 -19.25 -12.01
N LEU A 432 17.31 -18.61 -12.70
CA LEU A 432 16.00 -18.28 -12.12
C LEU A 432 15.22 -19.55 -11.78
N ALA A 433 15.21 -20.57 -12.66
CA ALA A 433 14.62 -21.87 -12.37
C ALA A 433 15.24 -22.53 -11.13
N GLY A 434 16.57 -22.38 -10.99
CA GLY A 434 17.33 -22.81 -9.83
C GLY A 434 16.97 -22.05 -8.55
N ILE A 435 16.57 -20.79 -8.63
CA ILE A 435 16.09 -20.00 -7.48
C ILE A 435 14.66 -20.42 -7.10
N VAL A 436 13.72 -20.39 -8.04
CA VAL A 436 12.30 -20.66 -7.77
C VAL A 436 12.01 -22.14 -7.51
N LYS A 437 12.86 -23.05 -7.99
CA LYS A 437 12.80 -24.52 -7.84
C LYS A 437 11.63 -25.22 -8.52
N ASN A 438 10.45 -24.60 -8.60
CA ASN A 438 9.25 -25.22 -9.16
C ASN A 438 8.24 -24.16 -9.67
N GLN A 439 7.26 -24.63 -10.46
CA GLN A 439 6.25 -23.77 -11.06
C GLN A 439 5.37 -23.04 -10.03
N LYS A 440 5.10 -23.64 -8.86
CA LYS A 440 4.28 -23.02 -7.81
C LYS A 440 4.92 -21.74 -7.28
N ASN A 441 6.22 -21.78 -7.00
CA ASN A 441 6.97 -20.61 -6.55
C ASN A 441 7.12 -19.57 -7.67
N LEU A 442 7.34 -19.99 -8.92
CA LEU A 442 7.41 -19.07 -10.07
C LEU A 442 6.08 -18.31 -10.26
N ASN A 443 4.95 -19.01 -10.19
CA ASN A 443 3.60 -18.43 -10.25
C ASN A 443 3.37 -17.40 -9.13
N ALA A 444 3.70 -17.75 -7.89
CA ALA A 444 3.56 -16.84 -6.76
C ALA A 444 4.50 -15.62 -6.87
N LEU A 445 5.73 -15.81 -7.33
CA LEU A 445 6.68 -14.71 -7.55
C LEU A 445 6.23 -13.77 -8.67
N MET A 446 5.61 -14.30 -9.74
CA MET A 446 5.03 -13.50 -10.82
C MET A 446 3.92 -12.57 -10.31
N LEU A 447 3.00 -13.11 -9.51
CA LEU A 447 1.92 -12.32 -8.91
C LEU A 447 2.43 -11.28 -7.91
N LEU A 448 3.42 -11.65 -7.09
CA LEU A 448 4.07 -10.73 -6.17
C LEU A 448 4.74 -9.58 -6.93
N THR A 449 5.48 -9.89 -8.00
CA THR A 449 6.18 -8.91 -8.84
C THR A 449 5.21 -7.92 -9.50
N LEU A 450 4.07 -8.40 -10.01
CA LEU A 450 3.01 -7.53 -10.53
C LEU A 450 2.48 -6.59 -9.44
N ALA A 451 2.11 -7.15 -8.29
CA ALA A 451 1.50 -6.41 -7.20
C ALA A 451 2.43 -5.31 -6.65
N ASP A 452 3.71 -5.65 -6.45
CA ASP A 452 4.76 -4.71 -6.04
C ASP A 452 4.99 -3.62 -7.11
N GLY A 453 5.17 -4.05 -8.36
CA GLY A 453 5.35 -3.16 -9.51
C GLY A 453 4.24 -2.11 -9.64
N GLN A 454 2.97 -2.53 -9.60
CA GLN A 454 1.82 -1.63 -9.66
C GLN A 454 1.57 -0.85 -8.35
N GLY A 455 2.08 -1.34 -7.22
CA GLY A 455 1.93 -0.72 -5.91
C GLY A 455 2.89 0.43 -5.63
N THR A 456 4.00 0.53 -6.37
CA THR A 456 4.94 1.66 -6.28
C THR A 456 4.38 2.93 -6.96
N SER A 457 4.06 2.83 -8.25
CA SER A 457 3.29 3.82 -9.03
C SER A 457 2.78 3.21 -10.34
N ALA A 458 1.70 3.78 -10.92
CA ALA A 458 1.18 3.33 -12.21
C ALA A 458 2.20 3.52 -13.36
N GLU A 459 3.09 4.50 -13.23
CA GLU A 459 4.15 4.80 -14.21
C GLU A 459 5.36 3.86 -14.07
N ALA A 460 5.55 3.25 -12.89
CA ALA A 460 6.67 2.33 -12.66
C ALA A 460 6.49 0.99 -13.38
N TRP A 461 5.26 0.51 -13.56
CA TRP A 461 4.92 -0.71 -14.30
C TRP A 461 4.49 -0.40 -15.74
N SER A 462 5.48 -0.21 -16.61
CA SER A 462 5.26 0.06 -18.05
C SER A 462 5.03 -1.23 -18.85
N ASP A 463 4.31 -1.13 -19.97
CA ASP A 463 4.07 -2.24 -20.92
C ASP A 463 5.38 -2.94 -21.34
N TRP A 464 6.47 -2.19 -21.56
CA TRP A 464 7.78 -2.77 -21.90
C TRP A 464 8.37 -3.66 -20.80
N LYS A 465 8.36 -3.18 -19.54
CA LYS A 465 8.81 -3.97 -18.37
C LYS A 465 7.97 -5.23 -18.20
N GLU A 466 6.66 -5.10 -18.39
CA GLU A 466 5.73 -6.22 -18.29
C GLU A 466 6.04 -7.29 -19.34
N SER A 467 6.32 -6.91 -20.60
CA SER A 467 6.70 -7.86 -21.65
C SER A 467 7.96 -8.67 -21.28
N LEU A 468 9.01 -8.02 -20.77
CA LEU A 468 10.25 -8.70 -20.36
C LEU A 468 10.02 -9.67 -19.18
N VAL A 469 9.16 -9.30 -18.23
CA VAL A 469 8.82 -10.15 -17.10
C VAL A 469 8.02 -11.38 -17.56
N TRP A 470 7.08 -11.21 -18.49
CA TRP A 470 6.32 -12.32 -19.07
C TRP A 470 7.20 -13.27 -19.88
N GLU A 471 8.11 -12.73 -20.70
CA GLU A 471 9.07 -13.52 -21.47
C GLU A 471 9.91 -14.41 -20.55
N LEU A 472 10.55 -13.81 -19.53
CA LEU A 472 11.32 -14.54 -18.54
C LEU A 472 10.49 -15.59 -17.79
N PHE A 473 9.25 -15.27 -17.44
CA PHE A 473 8.32 -16.19 -16.79
C PHE A 473 8.01 -17.41 -17.68
N HIS A 474 7.70 -17.19 -18.95
CA HIS A 474 7.39 -18.26 -19.90
C HIS A 474 8.60 -19.15 -20.16
N GLU A 475 9.77 -18.57 -20.40
CA GLU A 475 11.02 -19.32 -20.59
C GLU A 475 11.33 -20.20 -19.39
N THR A 476 11.24 -19.63 -18.19
CA THR A 476 11.48 -20.39 -16.95
C THR A 476 10.43 -21.48 -16.76
N SER A 477 9.17 -21.23 -17.13
CA SER A 477 8.12 -22.24 -17.06
C SER A 477 8.37 -23.40 -18.02
N ARG A 478 8.79 -23.12 -19.26
CA ARG A 478 9.19 -24.16 -20.24
C ARG A 478 10.34 -25.00 -19.71
N TYR A 479 11.37 -24.35 -19.16
CA TYR A 479 12.53 -25.02 -18.56
C TYR A 479 12.15 -25.91 -17.36
N LEU A 480 11.26 -25.44 -16.48
CA LEU A 480 10.80 -26.21 -15.32
C LEU A 480 9.91 -27.40 -15.69
N ALA A 481 9.20 -27.33 -16.81
CA ALA A 481 8.35 -28.41 -17.31
C ALA A 481 9.19 -29.57 -17.89
N ASP A 482 10.15 -29.26 -18.76
CA ASP A 482 11.08 -30.26 -19.31
C ASP A 482 12.41 -29.62 -19.72
N GLN A 483 13.44 -29.82 -18.88
CA GLN A 483 14.78 -29.32 -19.13
C GLN A 483 15.42 -29.91 -20.40
N LYS A 484 15.16 -31.18 -20.71
CA LYS A 484 15.76 -31.83 -21.88
C LYS A 484 15.16 -31.27 -23.16
N SER A 485 13.83 -31.22 -23.21
CA SER A 485 13.13 -30.64 -24.35
C SER A 485 13.49 -29.17 -24.55
N TYR A 486 13.73 -28.40 -23.49
CA TYR A 486 14.15 -27.00 -23.60
C TYR A 486 15.47 -26.84 -24.37
N TYR A 487 16.50 -27.62 -24.00
CA TYR A 487 17.79 -27.57 -24.69
C TYR A 487 17.75 -28.19 -26.09
N GLU A 488 16.98 -29.28 -26.28
CA GLU A 488 16.81 -29.88 -27.61
C GLU A 488 16.12 -28.92 -28.58
N GLN A 489 15.06 -28.24 -28.15
CA GLN A 489 14.37 -27.24 -28.98
C GLN A 489 15.32 -26.10 -29.37
N THR A 490 16.11 -25.62 -28.41
CA THR A 490 17.15 -24.60 -28.66
C THR A 490 18.16 -25.07 -29.71
N ARG A 491 18.56 -26.34 -29.66
CA ARG A 491 19.48 -26.93 -30.64
C ARG A 491 18.83 -27.01 -32.03
N ILE A 492 17.59 -27.47 -32.11
CA ILE A 492 16.83 -27.58 -33.38
C ILE A 492 16.65 -26.20 -34.03
N GLU A 493 16.32 -25.17 -33.25
CA GLU A 493 16.19 -23.80 -33.75
C GLU A 493 17.51 -23.28 -34.34
N ARG A 494 18.63 -23.58 -33.67
CA ARG A 494 19.98 -23.24 -34.16
C ARG A 494 20.34 -23.98 -35.45
N GLU A 495 20.10 -25.28 -35.51
CA GLU A 495 20.33 -26.10 -36.71
C GLU A 495 19.49 -25.59 -37.89
N SER A 496 18.21 -25.26 -37.65
CA SER A 496 17.33 -24.68 -38.66
C SER A 496 17.80 -23.30 -39.15
N LEU A 497 18.35 -22.48 -38.26
CA LEU A 497 18.91 -21.17 -38.60
C LEU A 497 20.18 -21.33 -39.45
N GLN A 498 21.05 -22.29 -39.12
CA GLN A 498 22.25 -22.61 -39.91
C GLN A 498 21.89 -23.00 -41.35
N ILE A 499 20.88 -23.86 -41.51
CA ILE A 499 20.36 -24.23 -42.83
C ILE A 499 19.84 -23.00 -43.58
N SER A 500 19.06 -22.15 -42.91
CA SER A 500 18.49 -20.93 -43.51
C SER A 500 19.58 -19.92 -43.94
N VAL A 501 20.68 -19.81 -43.18
CA VAL A 501 21.83 -18.98 -43.53
C VAL A 501 22.56 -19.56 -44.75
N ALA A 502 22.77 -20.88 -44.79
CA ALA A 502 23.41 -21.56 -45.91
C ALA A 502 22.64 -21.40 -47.23
N GLU A 503 21.30 -21.36 -47.19
CA GLU A 503 20.46 -21.09 -48.37
C GLU A 503 20.59 -19.66 -48.92
N LYS A 504 21.03 -18.69 -48.09
CA LYS A 504 21.14 -17.26 -48.46
C LYS A 504 22.54 -16.85 -48.92
N LEU A 505 23.54 -17.68 -48.68
CA LEU A 505 24.94 -17.45 -49.04
C LEU A 505 25.35 -18.39 -50.17
N SER A 506 26.46 -18.06 -50.83
CA SER A 506 27.01 -18.92 -51.87
C SER A 506 27.70 -20.15 -51.23
N PRO A 507 27.75 -21.32 -51.89
CA PRO A 507 28.31 -22.55 -51.33
C PRO A 507 29.77 -22.46 -50.86
N ASP A 508 30.49 -21.45 -51.33
CA ASP A 508 31.85 -21.13 -50.92
C ASP A 508 31.96 -20.59 -49.49
N TYR A 509 30.85 -20.21 -48.83
CA TYR A 509 30.81 -19.81 -47.41
C TYR A 509 30.68 -20.98 -46.42
N ALA A 510 30.69 -22.24 -46.88
CA ALA A 510 30.36 -23.39 -46.05
C ALA A 510 31.25 -23.50 -44.79
N GLU A 511 32.56 -23.34 -44.93
CA GLU A 511 33.50 -23.41 -43.81
C GLU A 511 33.30 -22.25 -42.82
N GLU A 512 33.06 -21.03 -43.33
CA GLU A 512 32.78 -19.87 -42.48
C GLU A 512 31.46 -20.02 -41.72
N ILE A 513 30.42 -20.58 -42.36
CA ILE A 513 29.13 -20.85 -41.72
C ILE A 513 29.33 -21.87 -40.58
N ASP A 514 30.00 -22.99 -40.85
CA ASP A 514 30.21 -24.02 -39.83
C ASP A 514 31.03 -23.48 -38.65
N ALA A 515 32.14 -22.78 -38.91
CA ALA A 515 32.94 -22.16 -37.86
C ALA A 515 32.14 -21.10 -37.07
N HIS A 516 31.34 -20.28 -37.76
CA HIS A 516 30.51 -19.28 -37.10
C HIS A 516 29.47 -19.94 -36.18
N PHE A 517 28.81 -20.99 -36.65
CA PHE A 517 27.85 -21.76 -35.86
C PHE A 517 28.48 -22.63 -34.77
N GLU A 518 29.75 -23.00 -34.87
CA GLU A 518 30.47 -23.73 -33.83
C GLU A 518 30.95 -22.80 -32.70
N PHE A 519 31.55 -21.66 -33.04
CA PHE A 519 32.26 -20.81 -32.07
C PHE A 519 31.44 -19.66 -31.51
N MET A 520 30.39 -19.22 -32.22
CA MET A 520 29.55 -18.15 -31.68
C MET A 520 28.65 -18.68 -30.56
N PRO A 521 28.46 -17.91 -29.48
CA PRO A 521 27.57 -18.28 -28.40
C PRO A 521 26.09 -18.27 -28.84
N ASP A 522 25.25 -19.12 -28.23
CA ASP A 522 23.83 -19.27 -28.56
C ASP A 522 23.06 -17.95 -28.56
N ASN A 523 23.43 -17.03 -27.67
CA ASN A 523 22.81 -15.71 -27.55
C ASN A 523 22.95 -14.85 -28.82
N TYR A 524 24.02 -15.02 -29.60
CA TYR A 524 24.20 -14.32 -30.86
C TYR A 524 23.11 -14.71 -31.87
N PHE A 525 22.77 -16.01 -31.93
CA PHE A 525 21.81 -16.56 -32.90
C PHE A 525 20.36 -16.22 -32.57
N ARG A 526 20.07 -15.93 -31.30
CA ARG A 526 18.74 -15.48 -30.86
C ARG A 526 18.55 -13.98 -31.03
N GLY A 527 19.61 -13.20 -30.78
CA GLY A 527 19.57 -11.74 -30.87
C GLY A 527 19.81 -11.18 -32.28
N SER A 528 20.27 -11.99 -33.23
CA SER A 528 20.53 -11.56 -34.61
C SER A 528 19.54 -12.19 -35.57
N ASP A 529 18.92 -11.38 -36.42
CA ASP A 529 18.04 -11.93 -37.46
C ASP A 529 18.83 -12.54 -38.63
N LEU A 530 18.13 -13.30 -39.47
CA LEU A 530 18.77 -13.98 -40.61
C LEU A 530 19.56 -13.00 -41.52
N PRO A 531 19.03 -11.83 -41.92
CA PRO A 531 19.79 -10.81 -42.63
C PRO A 531 21.06 -10.33 -41.91
N GLU A 532 21.00 -10.07 -40.61
CA GLU A 532 22.15 -9.66 -39.80
C GLU A 532 23.23 -10.72 -39.77
N ILE A 533 22.87 -11.99 -39.55
CA ILE A 533 23.83 -13.10 -39.52
C ILE A 533 24.54 -13.23 -40.86
N VAL A 534 23.78 -13.17 -41.96
CA VAL A 534 24.34 -13.15 -43.33
C VAL A 534 25.25 -11.95 -43.55
N GLY A 535 24.89 -10.78 -43.02
CA GLY A 535 25.70 -9.57 -43.06
C GLY A 535 27.02 -9.72 -42.31
N HIS A 536 27.00 -10.26 -41.10
CA HIS A 536 28.18 -10.51 -40.27
C HIS A 536 29.15 -11.48 -40.95
N LEU A 537 28.65 -12.58 -41.54
CA LEU A 537 29.49 -13.54 -42.27
C LEU A 537 30.21 -12.90 -43.49
N LYS A 538 29.53 -12.05 -44.24
CA LYS A 538 30.15 -11.29 -45.36
C LYS A 538 31.21 -10.32 -44.86
N LEU A 539 30.96 -9.64 -43.75
CA LEU A 539 31.93 -8.75 -43.11
C LEU A 539 33.16 -9.51 -42.62
N PHE A 540 32.99 -10.68 -42.00
CA PHE A 540 34.08 -11.53 -41.54
C PHE A 540 34.96 -11.98 -42.70
N ARG A 541 34.37 -12.48 -43.80
CA ARG A 541 35.14 -12.86 -44.99
C ARG A 541 35.89 -11.67 -45.58
N ALA A 542 35.22 -10.53 -45.78
CA ALA A 542 35.87 -9.34 -46.33
C ALA A 542 37.03 -8.85 -45.43
N PHE A 543 36.89 -8.95 -44.11
CA PHE A 543 37.96 -8.64 -43.16
C PHE A 543 39.14 -9.61 -43.33
N LEU A 544 38.89 -10.92 -43.35
CA LEU A 544 39.94 -11.93 -43.51
C LEU A 544 40.66 -11.83 -44.87
N GLU A 545 39.93 -11.56 -45.96
CA GLU A 545 40.50 -11.34 -47.29
C GLU A 545 41.38 -10.08 -47.33
N ASN A 546 40.96 -8.99 -46.67
CA ASN A 546 41.75 -7.76 -46.56
C ASN A 546 43.02 -7.95 -45.71
N VAL A 547 42.94 -8.70 -44.61
CA VAL A 547 44.11 -9.02 -43.78
C VAL A 547 45.06 -9.97 -44.52
N SER A 548 44.53 -10.95 -45.24
CA SER A 548 45.33 -11.94 -45.99
C SER A 548 46.01 -11.32 -47.23
N SER A 549 45.40 -10.31 -47.84
CA SER A 549 45.97 -9.59 -49.00
C SER A 549 47.02 -8.54 -48.63
N GLN A 550 47.13 -8.16 -47.35
CA GLN A 550 48.16 -7.23 -46.86
C GLN A 550 49.48 -7.88 -46.42
N GLY A 551 49.60 -9.22 -46.45
CA GLY A 551 50.92 -9.88 -46.45
C GLY A 551 51.77 -9.71 -45.19
N GLU A 552 51.18 -9.58 -44.00
CA GLU A 552 51.91 -9.74 -42.74
C GLU A 552 51.33 -10.93 -41.96
N HIS A 553 51.99 -12.08 -42.09
CA HIS A 553 51.95 -13.11 -41.04
C HIS A 553 52.61 -12.54 -39.77
N PRO A 554 52.17 -12.96 -38.57
CA PRO A 554 52.74 -12.49 -37.30
C PRO A 554 54.24 -12.76 -37.16
#